data_AF-A0A7C4CSA1-F1
#
_entry.id   AF-A0A7C4CSA1-F1
#
_cell.length_a   1.000
_cell.length_b   1.000
_cell.length_c   1.000
_cell.angle_alpha   90.00
_cell.angle_beta   90.00
_cell.angle_gamma   90.00
#
_symmetry.space_group_name_H-M   'P 1'
#
loop_
_entity.id
_entity.type
_entity.pdbx_description
1 polymer ?
#
loop_
_entity_poly.entity_id
_entity_poly.type
_entity_poly.pdbx_seq_one_letter_code
_entity_poly.pdbx_strand_id
1 'polypeptide(L)'
;MAGAKMDLKRLTAIGIPIVLIIVGLAMVAYGFTKKDVHAINWGLLNAGYTYLALVAGGSILVWGALILGYKGPKGELSKTARLGLLFSIVSLICALLIITVEVTRPTAFWRIFTGFNPISRVAWDAPLITGYIIILAIQ
;
A
#
# COMPACT_ATOMS: atom_id res chain seq x y z
N MET A 1 7.82 22.21 36.82
CA MET A 1 8.15 21.17 35.81
C MET A 1 6.89 20.35 35.58
N ALA A 2 6.06 20.74 34.61
CA ALA A 2 4.78 20.08 34.35
C ALA A 2 5.05 18.79 33.55
N GLY A 3 4.97 17.65 34.22
CA GLY A 3 5.07 16.34 33.58
C GLY A 3 3.97 16.18 32.55
N ALA A 4 4.35 16.02 31.29
CA ALA A 4 3.46 15.68 30.20
C ALA A 4 2.79 14.33 30.52
N LYS A 5 1.55 14.36 31.03
CA LYS A 5 0.67 13.20 31.02
C LYS A 5 0.31 12.92 29.56
N MET A 6 1.17 12.18 28.88
CA MET A 6 0.92 11.68 27.55
C MET A 6 -0.32 10.78 27.61
N ASP A 7 -1.38 11.21 26.92
CA ASP A 7 -2.68 10.55 26.92
C ASP A 7 -2.54 9.09 26.46
N LEU A 8 -2.84 8.13 27.35
CA LEU A 8 -2.68 6.70 27.13
C LEU A 8 -3.33 6.25 25.81
N LYS A 9 -4.43 6.88 25.41
CA LYS A 9 -5.11 6.59 24.13
C LYS A 9 -4.29 6.98 22.92
N ARG A 10 -3.54 8.09 22.99
CA ARG A 10 -2.64 8.51 21.90
C ARG A 10 -1.42 7.60 21.85
N LEU A 11 -0.94 7.18 23.02
CA LEU A 11 0.17 6.26 23.17
C LEU A 11 -0.16 4.89 22.57
N THR A 12 -1.36 4.35 22.81
CA THR A 12 -1.83 3.11 22.18
C THR A 12 -2.11 3.28 20.69
N ALA A 13 -2.71 4.39 20.27
CA ALA A 13 -3.03 4.67 18.87
C ALA A 13 -1.78 4.77 17.97
N ILE A 14 -0.63 5.19 18.52
CA ILE A 14 0.64 5.29 17.79
C ILE A 14 1.52 4.06 18.05
N GLY A 15 1.57 3.58 19.29
CA GLY A 15 2.43 2.48 19.70
C GLY A 15 2.06 1.15 19.05
N ILE A 16 0.76 0.83 18.93
CA ILE A 16 0.31 -0.42 18.32
C ILE A 16 0.71 -0.50 16.83
N PRO A 17 0.43 0.51 15.98
CA PRO A 17 0.90 0.50 14.60
C PRO A 17 2.42 0.36 14.46
N ILE A 18 3.21 1.04 15.29
CA ILE A 18 4.67 0.95 15.24
C ILE A 18 5.12 -0.49 15.52
N VAL A 19 4.57 -1.12 16.56
CA VAL A 19 4.88 -2.53 16.89
C VAL A 19 4.51 -3.44 15.73
N LEU A 20 3.33 -3.27 15.12
CA LEU A 20 2.91 -4.07 13.97
C LEU A 20 3.82 -3.88 12.75
N ILE A 21 4.29 -2.66 12.50
CA ILE A 21 5.27 -2.39 11.43
C ILE A 21 6.59 -3.12 11.72
N ILE A 22 7.10 -3.06 12.94
CA ILE A 22 8.35 -3.74 13.33
C ILE A 22 8.21 -5.26 13.16
N VAL A 23 7.09 -5.83 13.63
CA VAL A 23 6.79 -7.26 13.46
C VAL A 23 6.70 -7.62 11.99
N GLY A 24 6.02 -6.82 11.17
CA GLY A 24 5.92 -7.02 9.73
C GLY A 24 7.29 -7.00 9.04
N LEU A 25 8.15 -6.03 9.37
CA LEU A 25 9.51 -5.96 8.86
C LEU A 25 10.36 -7.16 9.27
N ALA A 26 10.23 -7.63 10.51
CA ALA A 26 10.91 -8.83 10.99
C ALA A 26 10.43 -10.09 10.26
N MET A 27 9.13 -10.23 9.99
CA MET A 27 8.57 -11.34 9.21
C MET A 27 9.08 -11.32 7.76
N VAL A 28 9.16 -10.13 7.15
CA VAL A 28 9.74 -9.96 5.82
C VAL A 28 11.21 -10.39 5.81
N ALA A 29 12.02 -9.92 6.77
CA ALA A 29 13.43 -10.30 6.90
C ALA A 29 13.60 -11.81 7.10
N TYR A 30 12.78 -12.43 7.96
CA TYR A 30 12.79 -13.88 8.15
C TYR A 30 12.41 -14.63 6.87
N GLY A 31 11.36 -14.18 6.17
CA GLY A 31 10.93 -14.74 4.89
C GLY A 31 12.03 -14.71 3.83
N PHE A 32 12.85 -13.66 3.78
CA PHE A 32 14.01 -13.59 2.88
C PHE A 32 15.05 -14.67 3.13
N THR A 33 15.31 -15.03 4.40
CA THR A 33 16.29 -16.09 4.72
C THR A 33 15.82 -17.50 4.36
N LYS A 34 14.50 -17.66 4.14
CA LYS A 34 13.85 -18.93 3.83
C LYS A 34 13.40 -19.04 2.36
N LYS A 35 13.69 -18.04 1.52
CA LYS A 35 13.31 -18.06 0.10
C LYS A 35 14.12 -19.12 -0.66
N ASP A 36 13.42 -20.15 -1.14
CA ASP A 36 13.95 -21.13 -2.07
C ASP A 36 13.61 -20.71 -3.51
N VAL A 37 14.59 -20.78 -4.41
CA VAL A 37 14.44 -20.37 -5.82
C VAL A 37 13.50 -21.32 -6.59
N HIS A 38 13.36 -22.55 -6.09
CA HIS A 38 12.54 -23.59 -6.71
C HIS A 38 11.10 -23.64 -6.19
N ALA A 39 10.77 -22.89 -5.13
CA ALA A 39 9.43 -22.85 -4.55
C ALA A 39 8.68 -21.57 -4.96
N ILE A 40 7.58 -21.72 -5.69
CA ILE A 40 6.65 -20.61 -5.97
C ILE A 40 5.76 -20.44 -4.74
N ASN A 41 6.22 -19.66 -3.77
CA ASN A 41 5.45 -19.36 -2.57
C ASN A 41 4.50 -18.19 -2.81
N TRP A 42 3.39 -18.43 -3.52
CA TRP A 42 2.22 -17.54 -3.49
C TRP A 42 1.54 -17.67 -2.13
N GLY A 43 2.15 -17.03 -1.13
CA GLY A 43 1.71 -17.07 0.26
C GLY A 43 0.94 -15.81 0.66
N LEU A 44 1.04 -15.47 1.94
CA LEU A 44 0.36 -14.34 2.54
C LEU A 44 0.72 -12.98 1.91
N LEU A 45 1.94 -12.83 1.37
CA LEU A 45 2.37 -11.59 0.71
C LEU A 45 1.58 -11.33 -0.58
N ASN A 46 1.39 -12.37 -1.40
CA ASN A 46 0.61 -12.27 -2.64
C ASN A 46 -0.86 -11.88 -2.34
N ALA A 47 -1.46 -12.50 -1.32
CA ALA A 47 -2.80 -12.13 -0.85
C ALA A 47 -2.85 -10.70 -0.27
N GLY A 48 -1.81 -10.31 0.48
CA GLY A 48 -1.69 -9.00 1.10
C GLY A 48 -1.59 -7.86 0.10
N TYR A 49 -0.77 -7.98 -0.96
CA TYR A 49 -0.71 -6.94 -1.99
C TYR A 49 -2.06 -6.82 -2.71
N THR A 50 -2.70 -7.96 -3.03
CA THR A 50 -3.99 -7.98 -3.74
C THR A 50 -5.06 -7.29 -2.91
N TYR A 51 -5.12 -7.60 -1.61
CA TYR A 51 -6.02 -6.93 -0.68
C TYR A 51 -5.79 -5.42 -0.65
N LEU A 52 -4.56 -4.96 -0.48
CA LEU A 52 -4.22 -3.54 -0.40
C LEU A 52 -4.53 -2.80 -1.72
N ALA A 53 -4.27 -3.42 -2.87
CA ALA A 53 -4.59 -2.87 -4.18
C ALA A 53 -6.11 -2.72 -4.36
N LEU A 54 -6.90 -3.72 -3.96
CA LEU A 54 -8.37 -3.67 -4.05
C LEU A 54 -8.98 -2.67 -3.07
N VAL A 55 -8.44 -2.59 -1.86
CA VAL A 55 -8.85 -1.60 -0.85
C VAL A 55 -8.56 -0.17 -1.33
N ALA A 56 -7.39 0.04 -1.96
CA ALA A 56 -7.11 1.32 -2.63
C ALA A 56 -8.15 1.60 -3.71
N GLY A 57 -8.43 0.62 -4.59
CA GLY A 57 -9.46 0.70 -5.62
C GLY A 57 -10.82 1.16 -5.09
N GLY A 58 -11.32 0.53 -4.02
CA GLY A 58 -12.57 0.92 -3.36
C GLY A 58 -12.54 2.34 -2.79
N SER A 59 -11.42 2.76 -2.22
CA SER A 59 -11.25 4.09 -1.64
C SER A 59 -11.21 5.20 -2.71
N ILE A 60 -10.64 4.91 -3.88
CA ILE A 60 -10.63 5.83 -5.04
C ILE A 60 -12.05 6.06 -5.55
N LEU A 61 -12.94 5.08 -5.50
CA LEU A 61 -14.33 5.25 -5.94
C LEU A 61 -15.07 6.31 -5.12
N VAL A 62 -14.71 6.48 -3.84
CA VAL A 62 -15.26 7.55 -2.98
C VAL A 62 -14.84 8.92 -3.50
N TRP A 63 -13.61 9.05 -4.00
CA TRP A 63 -13.15 10.26 -4.69
C TRP A 63 -13.82 10.43 -6.05
N GLY A 64 -13.97 9.35 -6.82
CA GLY A 64 -14.68 9.34 -8.10
C GLY A 64 -16.11 9.87 -8.01
N ALA A 65 -16.82 9.60 -6.91
CA ALA A 65 -18.16 10.13 -6.68
C ALA A 65 -18.21 11.67 -6.67
N LEU A 66 -17.16 12.35 -6.19
CA LEU A 66 -17.06 13.81 -6.28
C LEU A 66 -16.88 14.29 -7.72
N ILE A 67 -16.07 13.59 -8.50
CA ILE A 67 -15.84 13.90 -9.92
C ILE A 67 -17.16 13.80 -10.70
N LEU A 68 -18.02 12.85 -10.34
CA LEU A 68 -19.37 12.70 -10.90
C LEU A 68 -20.39 13.73 -10.37
N GLY A 69 -19.98 14.70 -9.56
CA GLY A 69 -20.82 15.79 -9.06
C GLY A 69 -21.63 15.45 -7.81
N TYR A 70 -21.49 14.25 -7.24
CA TYR A 70 -22.18 13.88 -6.01
C TYR A 70 -21.44 14.47 -4.79
N LYS A 71 -22.10 15.36 -4.04
CA LYS A 71 -21.51 16.02 -2.84
C LYS A 71 -22.00 15.42 -1.52
N GLY A 72 -22.96 14.51 -1.58
CA GLY A 72 -23.68 13.98 -0.43
C GLY A 72 -24.70 14.97 0.16
N PRO A 73 -25.59 14.51 1.07
CA PRO A 73 -26.71 15.29 1.58
C PRO A 73 -26.31 16.57 2.36
N LYS A 74 -25.10 16.59 2.91
CA LYS A 74 -24.56 17.69 3.75
C LYS A 74 -23.20 18.22 3.27
N GLY A 75 -22.73 17.86 2.07
CA GLY A 75 -21.39 18.23 1.59
C GLY A 75 -20.22 17.49 2.27
N GLU A 76 -20.52 16.52 3.14
CA GLU A 76 -19.56 15.76 3.95
C GLU A 76 -18.66 14.83 3.11
N LEU A 77 -19.08 14.52 1.88
CA LEU A 77 -18.32 13.64 1.00
C LEU A 77 -16.97 14.25 0.63
N SER A 78 -16.86 15.58 0.54
CA SER A 78 -15.59 16.24 0.20
C SER A 78 -14.45 15.90 1.16
N LYS A 79 -14.73 15.91 2.46
CA LYS A 79 -13.76 15.58 3.51
C LYS A 79 -13.41 14.10 3.49
N THR A 80 -14.44 13.25 3.37
CA THR A 80 -14.29 11.80 3.36
C THR A 80 -13.50 11.33 2.14
N ALA A 81 -13.79 11.89 0.97
CA ALA A 81 -13.11 11.60 -0.28
C ALA A 81 -11.63 12.00 -0.23
N ARG A 82 -11.28 13.14 0.39
CA ARG A 82 -9.87 13.54 0.55
C ARG A 82 -9.09 12.57 1.46
N LEU A 83 -9.73 12.07 2.52
CA LEU A 83 -9.17 10.99 3.34
C LEU A 83 -9.05 9.70 2.53
N GLY A 84 -10.04 9.39 1.71
CA GLY A 84 -10.02 8.24 0.80
C GLY A 84 -8.87 8.31 -0.21
N LEU A 85 -8.57 9.49 -0.75
CA LEU A 85 -7.44 9.69 -1.66
C LEU A 85 -6.10 9.39 -0.96
N LEU A 86 -5.88 9.98 0.22
CA LEU A 86 -4.68 9.72 1.03
C LEU A 86 -4.55 8.24 1.40
N PHE A 87 -5.65 7.62 1.83
CA PHE A 87 -5.67 6.20 2.18
C PHE A 87 -5.35 5.29 0.98
N SER A 88 -5.80 5.66 -0.23
CA SER A 88 -5.49 4.93 -1.46
C SER A 88 -4.01 5.00 -1.79
N ILE A 89 -3.41 6.18 -1.70
CA ILE A 89 -1.97 6.37 -1.94
C ILE A 89 -1.15 5.51 -0.97
N VAL A 90 -1.45 5.58 0.32
CA VAL A 90 -0.74 4.79 1.35
C VAL A 90 -0.90 3.29 1.09
N SER A 91 -2.10 2.82 0.76
CA SER A 91 -2.37 1.41 0.48
C SER A 91 -1.62 0.91 -0.76
N LEU A 92 -1.57 1.71 -1.83
CA LEU A 92 -0.81 1.39 -3.05
C LEU A 92 0.70 1.37 -2.81
N ILE A 93 1.23 2.29 -1.99
CA ILE A 93 2.64 2.27 -1.58
C ILE A 93 2.95 0.97 -0.82
N CYS A 94 2.09 0.58 0.13
CA CYS A 94 2.24 -0.69 0.84
C CYS A 94 2.19 -1.90 -0.12
N ALA A 95 1.28 -1.90 -1.10
CA ALA A 95 1.22 -2.95 -2.12
C ALA A 95 2.51 -3.00 -2.95
N LEU A 96 3.04 -1.86 -3.38
CA LEU A 96 4.28 -1.76 -4.15
C LEU A 96 5.49 -2.28 -3.35
N LEU A 97 5.55 -1.99 -2.04
CA LEU A 97 6.58 -2.51 -1.15
C LEU A 97 6.52 -4.04 -1.04
N ILE A 98 5.32 -4.62 -0.92
CA ILE A 98 5.14 -6.07 -0.87
C ILE A 98 5.64 -6.72 -2.17
N ILE A 99 5.22 -6.20 -3.33
CA ILE A 99 5.64 -6.74 -4.64
C ILE A 99 7.17 -6.65 -4.78
N THR A 100 7.78 -5.54 -4.35
CA THR A 100 9.24 -5.36 -4.38
C THR A 100 9.95 -6.41 -3.53
N VAL A 101 9.41 -6.68 -2.35
CA VAL A 101 9.93 -7.67 -1.40
C VAL A 101 9.71 -9.10 -1.89
N GLU A 102 8.64 -9.37 -2.64
CA GLU A 102 8.28 -10.69 -3.14
C GLU A 102 9.25 -11.20 -4.20
N VAL A 103 9.83 -10.32 -5.02
CA VAL A 103 10.83 -10.69 -6.03
C VAL A 103 12.09 -11.29 -5.37
N THR A 104 12.72 -12.25 -6.05
CA THR A 104 13.95 -12.92 -5.57
C THR A 104 15.12 -11.94 -5.36
N ARG A 105 15.19 -10.86 -6.15
CA ARG A 105 16.21 -9.81 -6.05
C ARG A 105 15.56 -8.41 -5.94
N PRO A 106 15.14 -7.98 -4.74
CA PRO A 106 14.50 -6.67 -4.54
C PRO A 106 15.37 -5.49 -4.96
N THR A 107 16.69 -5.57 -4.79
CA THR A 107 17.65 -4.52 -5.19
C THR A 107 17.68 -4.28 -6.70
N ALA A 108 17.23 -5.25 -7.49
CA ALA A 108 17.14 -5.16 -8.94
C ALA A 108 15.71 -4.90 -9.43
N PHE A 109 14.76 -4.60 -8.53
CA PHE A 109 13.34 -4.40 -8.88
C PHE A 109 13.14 -3.31 -9.95
N TRP A 110 13.97 -2.26 -9.92
CA TRP A 110 13.95 -1.19 -10.94
C TRP A 110 14.11 -1.72 -12.38
N ARG A 111 14.72 -2.90 -12.58
CA ARG A 111 14.87 -3.51 -13.90
C ARG A 111 13.55 -3.95 -14.51
N ILE A 112 12.47 -4.08 -13.74
CA ILE A 112 11.13 -4.33 -14.29
C ILE A 112 10.68 -3.17 -15.20
N PHE A 113 11.11 -1.94 -14.89
CA PHE A 113 10.78 -0.76 -15.70
C PHE A 113 11.65 -0.65 -16.96
N THR A 114 12.92 -1.07 -16.89
CA THR A 114 13.86 -0.96 -18.03
C THR A 114 13.84 -2.18 -18.94
N GLY A 115 13.56 -3.37 -18.41
CA GLY A 115 13.46 -4.66 -19.10
C GLY A 115 12.02 -5.16 -19.15
N PHE A 116 11.09 -4.24 -19.43
CA PHE A 116 9.66 -4.51 -19.35
C PHE A 116 9.22 -5.62 -20.33
N ASN A 117 8.55 -6.65 -19.80
CA ASN A 117 7.99 -7.73 -20.59
C ASN A 117 6.45 -7.62 -20.63
N PRO A 118 5.86 -7.14 -21.74
CA PRO A 118 4.42 -6.90 -21.84
C PRO A 118 3.58 -8.19 -21.83
N ILE A 119 4.18 -9.36 -22.06
CA ILE A 119 3.47 -10.65 -22.01
C ILE A 119 3.27 -11.09 -20.55
N SER A 120 4.15 -10.66 -19.65
CA SER A 120 4.08 -11.03 -18.24
C SER A 120 3.04 -10.19 -17.52
N ARG A 121 1.98 -10.84 -17.02
CA ARG A 121 0.94 -10.19 -16.21
C ARG A 121 1.51 -9.53 -14.96
N VAL A 122 2.48 -10.18 -14.31
CA VAL A 122 3.15 -9.66 -13.09
C VAL A 122 4.05 -8.46 -13.41
N ALA A 123 4.61 -8.38 -14.61
CA ALA A 123 5.41 -7.22 -15.00
C ALA A 123 4.57 -5.94 -15.12
N TRP A 124 3.25 -6.07 -15.39
CA TRP A 124 2.34 -4.92 -15.44
C TRP A 124 2.01 -4.32 -14.07
N ASP A 125 2.09 -5.10 -12.99
CA ASP A 125 1.69 -4.65 -11.66
C ASP A 125 2.52 -3.44 -11.21
N ALA A 126 3.85 -3.51 -11.36
CA ALA A 126 4.76 -2.45 -10.95
C ALA A 126 4.51 -1.09 -11.67
N PRO A 127 4.47 -1.00 -13.01
CA PRO A 127 4.19 0.26 -13.71
C PRO A 127 2.76 0.75 -13.51
N LEU A 128 1.76 -0.15 -13.46
CA LEU A 128 0.38 0.28 -13.24
C LEU A 128 0.20 0.86 -11.84
N ILE A 129 0.69 0.19 -10.79
CA ILE A 129 0.60 0.70 -9.41
C ILE A 129 1.38 2.00 -9.27
N THR A 130 2.60 2.06 -9.80
CA THR A 130 3.43 3.27 -9.76
C THR A 130 2.75 4.44 -10.47
N GLY A 131 2.23 4.21 -11.68
CA GLY A 131 1.49 5.22 -12.44
C GLY A 131 0.24 5.70 -11.71
N TYR A 132 -0.49 4.78 -11.06
CA TYR A 132 -1.68 5.11 -10.29
C TYR A 132 -1.36 5.98 -9.09
N ILE A 133 -0.28 5.69 -8.35
CA ILE A 133 0.19 6.52 -7.24
C ILE A 133 0.51 7.94 -7.74
N ILE A 134 1.21 8.06 -8.86
CA ILE A 134 1.57 9.37 -9.44
C ILE A 134 0.31 10.16 -9.81
N ILE A 135 -0.66 9.53 -10.49
CA ILE A 135 -1.92 10.17 -10.86
C ILE A 135 -2.65 10.68 -9.62
N LEU A 136 -2.77 9.84 -8.59
CA LEU A 136 -3.45 10.22 -7.34
C LEU A 136 -2.71 11.32 -6.57
N ALA A 137 -1.38 11.34 -6.62
CA ALA A 137 -0.58 12.36 -5.94
C ALA A 137 -0.73 13.76 -6.55
N ILE A 138 -1.20 13.86 -7.80
CA ILE A 138 -1.40 15.12 -8.52
C ILE A 138 -2.82 15.69 -8.30
N GLN A 139 -3.76 14.89 -7.80
CA GLN A 139 -5.16 15.28 -7.55
C GLN A 139 -5.37 15.95 -6.19
#